data_AF-A0A4U8UBH2-F1
#
_entry.id   AF-A0A4U8UBH2-F1
#
_cell.length_a   1.000
_cell.length_b   1.000
_cell.length_c   1.000
_cell.angle_alpha   90.00
_cell.angle_beta   90.00
_cell.angle_gamma   90.00
#
_symmetry.space_group_name_H-M   'P 1'
#
loop_
_entity.id
_entity.type
_entity.pdbx_description
1 polymer ?
#
loop_
_entity_poly.entity_id
_entity_poly.type
_entity_poly.pdbx_seq_one_letter_code
_entity_poly.pdbx_strand_id
1 'polypeptide(L)'
;MSLHSVRIVYFIFFILCGLNAFATQADSILTQDSIESKNFVTTKNTTLQSYIEQLKQLDMALHKTESIWLKRYENFKSYHDISNEITDLEKEALLAPLEAQKTHRLVTLKKQQNLLEQYRTKPFGELLDKPMLEAAPTLTNPFEIFSAFSYIKHISSIKANMQHNQQDLDKLLTIIDKKSTILNEITQNTKISNTEKKPYKDALAITQEQNLELQSARNILETTIDVFNKDADEIEANLEYQIKNQILKLIYIGIGILLSIVIAFFLKLIAKRYIEHHERAYTTSKVINVFNITIIFLILLFAYIDNATYAVAMVGFASAGVAIAMKDMFMSTLGWLVIVVGGSIHVGDRIRVKKENEVFIGDVLDISMLRITIYDDITQTSYRENHRAGRLIFIPNNYIFTNLISNYTYGDLKNIWDSVSVCITFDSNITKAKKIALEVASTHAKLYTEQTRSQMQRMRDRFALAHSALNVDPRVFNFVKENGMDISVWFQNYAYGTLKLKSVIAQEIVEKFLNEDDIHIAYPITRIVYDKANGLGEAQDTLPRFNPH
;
A
#
# COMPACT_ATOMS: atom_id res chain seq x y z
N MET A 1 13.61 -4.54 -32.79
CA MET A 1 14.93 -4.77 -33.41
C MET A 1 16.00 -4.70 -32.33
N SER A 2 16.47 -5.84 -31.85
CA SER A 2 17.77 -6.03 -31.19
C SER A 2 17.91 -7.49 -30.81
N LEU A 3 18.84 -8.17 -31.48
CA LEU A 3 19.11 -9.61 -31.44
C LEU A 3 19.74 -10.10 -30.10
N HIS A 4 19.67 -9.31 -29.03
CA HIS A 4 20.25 -9.65 -27.73
C HIS A 4 19.27 -10.23 -26.70
N SER A 5 17.96 -10.12 -26.94
CA SER A 5 16.95 -10.65 -26.01
C SER A 5 16.72 -12.16 -26.11
N VAL A 6 17.31 -12.83 -27.12
CA VAL A 6 17.11 -14.28 -27.34
C VAL A 6 18.09 -15.12 -26.50
N ARG A 7 19.28 -14.62 -26.17
CA ARG A 7 20.28 -15.41 -25.43
C ARG A 7 20.09 -15.44 -23.90
N ILE A 8 19.32 -14.51 -23.33
CA ILE A 8 19.01 -14.49 -21.89
C ILE A 8 17.83 -15.41 -21.54
N VAL A 9 16.93 -15.65 -22.49
CA VAL A 9 15.80 -16.59 -22.34
C VAL A 9 16.31 -18.05 -22.24
N TYR A 10 17.42 -18.39 -22.90
CA TYR A 10 18.00 -19.74 -22.80
C TYR A 10 18.84 -19.97 -21.53
N PHE A 11 19.35 -18.91 -20.88
CA PHE A 11 20.18 -19.05 -19.68
C PHE A 11 19.34 -19.24 -18.40
N ILE A 12 18.12 -18.68 -18.36
CA ILE A 12 17.18 -18.89 -17.24
C ILE A 12 16.37 -20.19 -17.41
N PHE A 13 16.25 -20.72 -18.64
CA PHE A 13 15.68 -22.05 -18.90
C PHE A 13 16.62 -23.20 -18.46
N PHE A 14 17.91 -22.93 -18.22
CA PHE A 14 18.91 -23.95 -17.93
C PHE A 14 19.09 -24.30 -16.43
N ILE A 15 18.46 -23.55 -15.51
CA ILE A 15 18.56 -23.81 -14.06
C ILE A 15 17.35 -24.62 -13.53
N LEU A 16 16.31 -24.84 -14.34
CA LEU A 16 15.12 -25.59 -13.92
C LEU A 16 14.98 -27.01 -14.52
N CYS A 17 15.87 -27.45 -15.42
CA CYS A 17 15.79 -28.76 -16.09
C CYS A 17 16.86 -29.77 -15.64
N GLY A 18 17.32 -29.69 -14.40
CA GLY A 18 18.28 -30.63 -13.82
C GLY A 18 17.62 -31.87 -13.20
N LEU A 19 16.95 -32.70 -14.00
CA LEU A 19 16.70 -34.13 -13.72
C LEU A 19 15.98 -34.75 -14.92
N ASN A 20 16.74 -35.13 -15.96
CA ASN A 20 16.49 -36.30 -16.82
C ASN A 20 17.58 -36.39 -17.90
N ALA A 21 18.55 -37.27 -17.68
CA ALA A 21 19.44 -37.88 -18.67
C ALA A 21 19.90 -39.19 -17.99
N PHE A 22 19.72 -40.40 -18.52
CA PHE A 22 20.07 -41.01 -19.82
C PHE A 22 19.15 -42.25 -19.99
N ALA A 23 18.83 -42.78 -21.17
CA ALA A 23 19.72 -43.01 -22.31
C ALA A 23 18.98 -43.02 -23.65
N THR A 24 19.62 -42.38 -24.63
CA THR A 24 19.45 -42.53 -26.07
C THR A 24 20.56 -43.44 -26.61
N GLN A 25 20.21 -44.34 -27.54
CA GLN A 25 20.94 -44.67 -28.78
C GLN A 25 20.18 -45.82 -29.48
N ALA A 26 19.99 -45.86 -30.79
CA ALA A 26 20.50 -45.04 -31.88
C ALA A 26 19.53 -45.15 -33.08
N ASP A 27 19.59 -44.15 -33.95
CA ASP A 27 18.96 -44.12 -35.27
C ASP A 27 19.35 -45.31 -36.16
N SER A 28 18.39 -45.77 -36.95
CA SER A 28 18.64 -45.99 -38.38
C SER A 28 17.34 -45.85 -39.17
N ILE A 29 17.34 -44.85 -40.04
CA ILE A 29 16.49 -44.75 -41.22
C ILE A 29 16.89 -45.91 -42.15
N LEU A 30 15.92 -46.67 -42.66
CA LEU A 30 15.92 -47.21 -44.02
C LEU A 30 14.55 -47.81 -44.37
N THR A 31 14.15 -47.49 -45.60
CA THR A 31 13.29 -48.27 -46.49
C THR A 31 11.84 -48.51 -46.09
N GLN A 32 11.00 -47.62 -46.62
CA GLN A 32 10.00 -47.97 -47.62
C GLN A 32 10.28 -49.35 -48.25
N ASP A 33 9.68 -50.40 -47.70
CA ASP A 33 9.49 -51.66 -48.38
C ASP A 33 8.04 -52.07 -48.22
N SER A 34 7.40 -52.11 -49.37
CA SER A 34 6.20 -52.87 -49.66
C SER A 34 6.23 -54.22 -48.95
N ILE A 35 5.44 -54.38 -47.89
CA ILE A 35 5.01 -55.71 -47.48
C ILE A 35 3.90 -56.10 -48.45
N GLU A 36 4.38 -56.75 -49.51
CA GLU A 36 3.68 -57.68 -50.34
C GLU A 36 2.41 -58.23 -49.69
N SER A 37 1.32 -58.06 -50.44
CA SER A 37 0.29 -59.07 -50.62
C SER A 37 0.91 -60.46 -50.84
N LYS A 38 1.42 -61.09 -49.77
CA LYS A 38 1.61 -62.52 -49.74
C LYS A 38 0.25 -63.14 -49.56
N ASN A 39 -0.36 -63.37 -50.72
CA ASN A 39 -1.26 -64.47 -51.00
C ASN A 39 -0.80 -65.72 -50.24
N PHE A 40 -1.23 -65.85 -48.99
CA PHE A 40 -1.26 -67.14 -48.32
C PHE A 40 -2.59 -67.78 -48.71
N VAL A 41 -2.67 -68.13 -50.00
CA VAL A 41 -3.46 -69.28 -50.43
C VAL A 41 -2.75 -70.50 -49.83
N THR A 42 -2.92 -70.70 -48.53
CA THR A 42 -2.92 -72.06 -48.02
C THR A 42 -4.36 -72.48 -47.96
N THR A 43 -4.69 -73.30 -48.94
CA THR A 43 -5.71 -74.33 -48.86
C THR A 43 -5.38 -75.25 -47.68
N LYS A 44 -5.45 -74.73 -46.45
CA LYS A 44 -5.62 -75.58 -45.28
C LYS A 44 -7.04 -76.10 -45.41
N ASN A 45 -7.18 -77.43 -45.42
CA ASN A 45 -8.43 -78.03 -45.01
C ASN A 45 -8.62 -77.63 -43.54
N THR A 46 -9.17 -76.44 -43.32
CA THR A 46 -9.52 -75.88 -42.02
C THR A 46 -10.71 -76.69 -41.55
N THR A 47 -10.41 -77.76 -40.83
CA THR A 47 -11.44 -78.57 -40.18
C THR A 47 -12.11 -77.69 -39.12
N LEU A 48 -13.40 -77.93 -38.88
CA LEU A 48 -14.20 -77.27 -37.84
C LEU A 48 -13.44 -77.19 -36.49
N GLN A 49 -12.60 -78.18 -36.16
CA GLN A 49 -11.72 -78.21 -34.99
C GLN A 49 -10.76 -77.01 -34.88
N SER A 50 -10.18 -76.55 -35.98
CA SER A 50 -9.25 -75.40 -35.93
C SER A 50 -9.97 -74.08 -35.65
N TYR A 51 -11.19 -73.92 -36.13
CA TYR A 51 -12.05 -72.78 -35.80
C TYR A 51 -12.52 -72.84 -34.34
N ILE A 52 -12.86 -74.03 -33.84
CA ILE A 52 -13.21 -74.24 -32.43
C ILE A 52 -12.05 -73.85 -31.52
N GLU A 53 -10.81 -74.23 -31.87
CA GLU A 53 -9.62 -73.88 -31.06
C GLU A 53 -9.35 -72.38 -31.04
N GLN A 54 -9.52 -71.69 -32.19
CA GLN A 54 -9.40 -70.22 -32.25
C GLN A 54 -10.49 -69.51 -31.45
N LEU A 55 -11.74 -69.99 -31.51
CA LEU A 55 -12.83 -69.46 -30.69
C LEU A 55 -12.56 -69.66 -29.21
N LYS A 56 -12.06 -70.82 -28.81
CA LYS A 56 -11.68 -71.11 -27.42
C LYS A 56 -10.57 -70.18 -26.91
N GLN A 57 -9.58 -69.88 -27.75
CA GLN A 57 -8.52 -68.92 -27.42
C GLN A 57 -9.06 -67.49 -27.28
N LEU A 58 -9.98 -67.08 -28.14
CA LEU A 58 -10.64 -65.77 -28.05
C LEU A 58 -11.55 -65.66 -26.82
N ASP A 59 -12.28 -66.72 -26.48
CA ASP A 59 -13.10 -66.77 -25.27
C ASP A 59 -12.23 -66.73 -24.00
N MET A 60 -11.09 -67.44 -23.99
CA MET A 60 -10.09 -67.31 -22.92
C MET A 60 -9.53 -65.89 -22.83
N ALA A 61 -9.27 -65.23 -23.96
CA ALA A 61 -8.81 -63.85 -23.98
C ALA A 61 -9.87 -62.90 -23.43
N LEU A 62 -11.13 -63.03 -23.84
CA LEU A 62 -12.25 -62.23 -23.34
C LEU A 62 -12.43 -62.39 -21.82
N HIS A 63 -12.39 -63.62 -21.31
CA HIS A 63 -12.51 -63.89 -19.87
C HIS A 63 -11.32 -63.37 -19.07
N LYS A 64 -10.10 -63.43 -19.62
CA LYS A 64 -8.89 -62.95 -18.94
C LYS A 64 -8.77 -61.43 -18.91
N THR A 65 -9.47 -60.72 -19.80
CA THR A 65 -9.34 -59.25 -19.94
C THR A 65 -10.02 -58.49 -18.80
N GLU A 66 -10.85 -59.13 -17.96
CA GLU A 66 -11.61 -58.51 -16.85
C GLU A 66 -12.31 -57.19 -17.20
N SER A 67 -12.65 -56.98 -18.48
CA SER A 67 -13.08 -55.68 -19.00
C SER A 67 -14.35 -55.17 -18.33
N ILE A 68 -14.30 -53.92 -17.86
CA ILE A 68 -15.45 -53.23 -17.28
C ILE A 68 -16.55 -53.06 -18.35
N TRP A 69 -16.17 -52.83 -19.61
CA TRP A 69 -17.08 -52.72 -20.75
C TRP A 69 -17.88 -54.01 -20.96
N LEU A 70 -17.20 -55.16 -20.89
CA LEU A 70 -17.84 -56.47 -21.04
C LEU A 70 -18.82 -56.76 -19.90
N LYS A 71 -18.39 -56.52 -18.65
CA LYS A 71 -19.23 -56.71 -17.46
C LYS A 71 -20.49 -55.82 -17.50
N ARG A 72 -20.35 -54.55 -17.93
CA ARG A 72 -21.51 -53.64 -18.08
C ARG A 72 -22.46 -54.09 -19.20
N TYR A 73 -21.92 -54.57 -20.32
CA TYR A 73 -22.73 -55.15 -21.39
C TYR A 73 -23.46 -56.44 -20.95
N GLU A 74 -22.80 -57.33 -20.19
CA GLU A 74 -23.43 -58.54 -19.65
C GLU A 74 -24.58 -58.21 -18.69
N ASN A 75 -24.43 -57.18 -17.86
CA ASN A 75 -25.50 -56.70 -16.97
C ASN A 75 -26.67 -56.10 -17.77
N PHE A 76 -26.38 -55.31 -18.80
CA PHE A 76 -27.39 -54.80 -19.74
C PHE A 76 -28.18 -55.92 -20.40
N LYS A 77 -27.47 -56.93 -20.91
CA LYS A 77 -28.10 -58.10 -21.53
C LYS A 77 -28.94 -58.88 -20.52
N SER A 78 -28.39 -59.15 -19.34
CA SER A 78 -29.11 -59.85 -18.26
C SER A 78 -30.40 -59.13 -17.87
N TYR A 79 -30.40 -57.79 -17.83
CA TYR A 79 -31.62 -57.01 -17.59
C TYR A 79 -32.69 -57.25 -18.66
N HIS A 80 -32.31 -57.24 -19.95
CA HIS A 80 -33.25 -57.44 -21.06
C HIS A 80 -33.76 -58.88 -21.11
N ASP A 81 -32.89 -59.87 -20.88
CA ASP A 81 -33.27 -61.29 -20.80
C ASP A 81 -34.27 -61.53 -19.65
N ILE A 82 -34.00 -60.98 -18.45
CA ILE A 82 -34.91 -61.03 -17.30
C ILE A 82 -36.23 -60.31 -17.61
N SER A 83 -36.18 -59.14 -18.26
CA SER A 83 -37.38 -58.36 -18.62
C SER A 83 -38.26 -59.11 -19.62
N ASN A 84 -37.66 -59.81 -20.58
CA ASN A 84 -38.38 -60.64 -21.53
C ASN A 84 -39.02 -61.85 -20.82
N GLU A 85 -38.28 -62.53 -19.92
CA GLU A 85 -38.81 -63.66 -19.13
C GLU A 85 -39.98 -63.23 -18.21
N ILE A 86 -39.88 -62.05 -17.58
CA ILE A 86 -40.98 -61.46 -16.79
C ILE A 86 -42.19 -61.20 -17.69
N THR A 87 -41.99 -60.58 -18.86
CA THR A 87 -43.08 -60.24 -19.78
C THR A 87 -43.82 -61.48 -20.26
N ASP A 88 -43.10 -62.57 -20.53
CA ASP A 88 -43.68 -63.83 -20.97
C ASP A 88 -44.45 -64.53 -19.83
N LEU A 89 -43.91 -64.53 -18.62
CA LEU A 89 -44.60 -65.05 -17.42
C LEU A 89 -45.84 -64.21 -17.06
N GLU A 90 -45.80 -62.90 -17.26
CA GLU A 90 -46.95 -61.99 -17.05
C GLU A 90 -48.04 -62.21 -18.11
N LYS A 91 -47.66 -62.44 -19.37
CA LYS A 91 -48.61 -62.85 -20.42
C LYS A 91 -49.27 -64.19 -20.10
N GLU A 92 -48.51 -65.15 -19.58
CA GLU A 92 -49.05 -66.44 -19.14
C GLU A 92 -50.05 -66.26 -17.97
N ALA A 93 -49.74 -65.35 -17.05
CA ALA A 93 -50.59 -65.00 -15.90
C ALA A 93 -51.94 -64.38 -16.28
N LEU A 94 -51.98 -63.68 -17.42
CA LEU A 94 -53.22 -63.10 -17.97
C LEU A 94 -54.14 -64.17 -18.58
N LEU A 95 -53.59 -65.34 -18.96
CA LEU A 95 -54.33 -66.42 -19.62
C LEU A 95 -54.83 -67.48 -18.62
N ALA A 96 -54.07 -67.76 -17.56
CA ALA A 96 -54.43 -68.72 -16.51
C ALA A 96 -53.70 -68.41 -15.19
N PRO A 97 -54.24 -68.80 -14.02
CA PRO A 97 -53.54 -68.61 -12.74
C PRO A 97 -52.21 -69.39 -12.71
N LEU A 98 -51.11 -68.68 -12.43
CA LEU A 98 -49.77 -69.29 -12.37
C LEU A 98 -49.64 -70.30 -11.22
N GLU A 99 -48.94 -71.39 -11.49
CA GLU A 99 -48.46 -72.32 -10.48
C GLU A 99 -47.56 -71.62 -9.46
N ALA A 100 -47.58 -72.08 -8.20
CA ALA A 100 -46.83 -71.47 -7.09
C ALA A 100 -45.33 -71.29 -7.39
N GLN A 101 -44.72 -72.23 -8.13
CA GLN A 101 -43.30 -72.16 -8.53
C GLN A 101 -43.03 -71.03 -9.53
N LYS A 102 -43.92 -70.85 -10.54
CA LYS A 102 -43.79 -69.76 -11.51
C LYS A 102 -44.06 -68.41 -10.86
N THR A 103 -44.99 -68.34 -9.91
CA THR A 103 -45.25 -67.13 -9.12
C THR A 103 -44.03 -66.72 -8.30
N HIS A 104 -43.35 -67.67 -7.64
CA HIS A 104 -42.10 -67.39 -6.92
C HIS A 104 -40.96 -66.97 -7.86
N ARG A 105 -40.85 -67.62 -9.04
CA ARG A 105 -39.88 -67.25 -10.09
C ARG A 105 -40.11 -65.82 -10.57
N LEU A 106 -41.36 -65.44 -10.84
CA LEU A 106 -41.74 -64.08 -11.25
C LEU A 106 -41.33 -63.04 -10.20
N VAL A 107 -41.59 -63.30 -8.91
CA VAL A 107 -41.17 -62.40 -7.81
C VAL A 107 -39.64 -62.29 -7.74
N THR A 108 -38.94 -63.40 -7.93
CA THR A 108 -37.46 -63.43 -7.93
C THR A 108 -36.89 -62.63 -9.10
N LEU A 109 -37.43 -62.81 -10.30
CA LEU A 109 -37.01 -62.09 -11.50
C LEU A 109 -37.27 -60.59 -11.37
N LYS A 110 -38.44 -60.18 -10.85
CA LYS A 110 -38.74 -58.76 -10.58
C LYS A 110 -37.73 -58.14 -9.61
N LYS A 111 -37.28 -58.90 -8.60
CA LYS A 111 -36.23 -58.45 -7.68
C LYS A 111 -34.87 -58.32 -8.37
N GLN A 112 -34.51 -59.28 -9.23
CA GLN A 112 -33.26 -59.23 -10.01
C GLN A 112 -33.26 -58.09 -11.04
N GLN A 113 -34.39 -57.85 -11.71
CA GLN A 113 -34.57 -56.72 -12.63
C GLN A 113 -34.34 -55.39 -11.93
N ASN A 114 -34.94 -55.20 -10.75
CA ASN A 114 -34.76 -53.98 -9.97
C ASN A 114 -33.28 -53.73 -9.58
N LEU A 115 -32.50 -54.78 -9.31
CA LEU A 115 -31.06 -54.64 -9.04
C LEU A 115 -30.27 -54.18 -10.26
N LEU A 116 -30.78 -54.42 -11.47
CA LEU A 116 -30.14 -54.08 -12.73
C LEU A 116 -30.80 -52.88 -13.44
N GLU A 117 -31.75 -52.19 -12.79
CA GLU A 117 -32.55 -51.12 -13.39
C GLU A 117 -31.69 -49.99 -14.01
N GLN A 118 -30.51 -49.72 -13.42
CA GLN A 118 -29.56 -48.73 -13.94
C GLN A 118 -29.07 -49.01 -15.37
N TYR A 119 -29.13 -50.28 -15.82
CA TYR A 119 -28.72 -50.68 -17.16
C TYR A 119 -29.87 -50.65 -18.17
N ARG A 120 -31.09 -50.28 -17.78
CA ARG A 120 -32.26 -50.28 -18.67
C ARG A 120 -32.09 -49.41 -19.92
N THR A 121 -31.57 -48.20 -19.75
CA THR A 121 -31.47 -47.19 -20.83
C THR A 121 -30.04 -46.72 -21.11
N LYS A 122 -29.11 -46.94 -20.17
CA LYS A 122 -27.70 -46.54 -20.28
C LYS A 122 -26.78 -47.75 -20.01
N PRO A 123 -26.55 -48.65 -20.99
CA PRO A 123 -25.73 -49.86 -20.82
C PRO A 123 -24.34 -49.57 -20.22
N PHE A 124 -23.74 -48.45 -20.60
CA PHE A 124 -22.38 -48.08 -20.20
C PHE A 124 -22.31 -46.90 -19.23
N GLY A 125 -23.44 -46.22 -18.96
CA GLY A 125 -23.59 -45.17 -17.93
C GLY A 125 -22.42 -44.18 -17.84
N GLU A 126 -21.87 -44.06 -16.63
CA GLU A 126 -20.76 -43.17 -16.26
C GLU A 126 -19.49 -43.29 -17.14
N LEU A 127 -19.29 -44.41 -17.85
CA LEU A 127 -18.15 -44.55 -18.76
C LEU A 127 -18.27 -43.68 -20.02
N LEU A 128 -19.51 -43.27 -20.36
CA LEU A 128 -19.82 -42.44 -21.54
C LEU A 128 -20.19 -41.01 -21.17
N ASP A 129 -20.55 -40.76 -19.91
CA ASP A 129 -20.97 -39.45 -19.45
C ASP A 129 -19.75 -38.50 -19.38
N LYS A 130 -19.94 -37.25 -19.82
CA LYS A 130 -18.89 -36.21 -19.75
C LYS A 130 -18.59 -35.86 -18.28
N PRO A 131 -17.32 -35.92 -17.83
CA PRO A 131 -16.95 -35.48 -16.50
C PRO A 131 -17.30 -34.00 -16.27
N MET A 132 -17.85 -33.68 -15.09
CA MET A 132 -18.14 -32.29 -14.73
C MET A 132 -16.85 -31.59 -14.29
N LEU A 133 -16.52 -30.48 -14.94
CA LEU A 133 -15.42 -29.60 -14.53
C LEU A 133 -15.94 -28.61 -13.48
N GLU A 134 -15.25 -28.52 -12.35
CA GLU A 134 -15.49 -27.47 -11.36
C GLU A 134 -15.13 -26.09 -11.93
N ALA A 135 -15.66 -25.01 -11.34
CA ALA A 135 -15.38 -23.65 -11.78
C ALA A 135 -13.86 -23.37 -11.73
N ALA A 136 -13.32 -22.89 -12.85
CA ALA A 136 -11.90 -22.58 -12.96
C ALA A 136 -11.49 -21.49 -11.94
N PRO A 137 -10.31 -21.61 -11.30
CA PRO A 137 -9.81 -20.59 -10.38
C PRO A 137 -9.50 -19.28 -11.12
N THR A 138 -9.73 -18.14 -10.47
CA THR A 138 -9.37 -16.81 -10.99
C THR A 138 -8.08 -16.32 -10.35
N LEU A 139 -7.07 -15.96 -11.17
CA LEU A 139 -5.77 -15.55 -10.67
C LEU A 139 -5.73 -14.06 -10.33
N THR A 140 -6.12 -13.72 -9.10
CA THR A 140 -5.95 -12.37 -8.54
C THR A 140 -4.58 -12.18 -7.86
N ASN A 141 -4.04 -13.25 -7.27
CA ASN A 141 -2.81 -13.26 -6.50
C ASN A 141 -1.77 -14.20 -7.15
N PRO A 142 -0.45 -13.90 -7.09
CA PRO A 142 0.60 -14.86 -7.47
C PRO A 142 0.53 -16.23 -6.74
N PHE A 143 -0.02 -16.32 -5.53
CA PHE A 143 -0.20 -17.62 -4.86
C PHE A 143 -1.26 -18.51 -5.53
N GLU A 144 -2.21 -17.94 -6.27
CA GLU A 144 -3.22 -18.69 -7.03
C GLU A 144 -2.64 -19.34 -8.30
N ILE A 145 -1.36 -19.09 -8.62
CA ILE A 145 -0.68 -19.83 -9.69
C ILE A 145 -0.59 -21.33 -9.33
N PHE A 146 -0.42 -21.66 -8.05
CA PHE A 146 -0.37 -23.06 -7.60
C PHE A 146 -1.70 -23.77 -7.75
N SER A 147 -2.82 -23.10 -7.44
CA SER A 147 -4.17 -23.65 -7.61
C SER A 147 -4.48 -23.85 -9.10
N ALA A 148 -4.09 -22.91 -9.96
CA ALA A 148 -4.22 -23.05 -11.41
C ALA A 148 -3.42 -24.24 -11.98
N PHE A 149 -2.16 -24.43 -11.58
CA PHE A 149 -1.38 -25.59 -12.01
C PHE A 149 -1.97 -26.92 -11.51
N SER A 150 -2.48 -26.94 -10.28
CA SER A 150 -3.16 -28.13 -9.74
C SER A 150 -4.41 -28.47 -10.55
N TYR A 151 -5.17 -27.45 -10.96
CA TYR A 151 -6.37 -27.61 -11.79
C TYR A 151 -6.04 -28.13 -13.19
N ILE A 152 -5.02 -27.58 -13.86
CA ILE A 152 -4.53 -28.08 -15.16
C ILE A 152 -4.10 -29.56 -15.04
N LYS A 153 -3.38 -29.91 -13.96
CA LYS A 153 -2.98 -31.30 -13.71
C LYS A 153 -4.16 -32.24 -13.50
N HIS A 154 -5.22 -31.76 -12.83
CA HIS A 154 -6.46 -32.52 -12.65
C HIS A 154 -7.17 -32.78 -13.99
N ILE A 155 -7.29 -31.77 -14.85
CA ILE A 155 -7.83 -31.93 -16.21
C ILE A 155 -7.01 -32.95 -17.00
N SER A 156 -5.69 -32.81 -17.00
CA SER A 156 -4.78 -33.75 -17.68
C SER A 156 -4.97 -35.19 -17.20
N SER A 157 -5.18 -35.40 -15.89
CA SER A 157 -5.49 -36.71 -15.34
C SER A 157 -6.83 -37.27 -15.83
N ILE A 158 -7.87 -36.43 -15.96
CA ILE A 158 -9.17 -36.85 -16.49
C ILE A 158 -9.03 -37.24 -17.97
N LYS A 159 -8.37 -36.40 -18.78
CA LYS A 159 -8.08 -36.68 -20.20
C LYS A 159 -7.40 -38.05 -20.36
N ALA A 160 -6.35 -38.31 -19.56
CA ALA A 160 -5.62 -39.58 -19.58
C ALA A 160 -6.50 -40.78 -19.23
N ASN A 161 -7.37 -40.66 -18.22
CA ASN A 161 -8.30 -41.72 -17.84
C ASN A 161 -9.33 -42.02 -18.94
N MET A 162 -9.87 -40.99 -19.60
CA MET A 162 -10.82 -41.18 -20.71
C MET A 162 -10.15 -41.85 -21.92
N GLN A 163 -8.93 -41.43 -22.27
CA GLN A 163 -8.14 -42.08 -23.33
C GLN A 163 -7.82 -43.53 -23.00
N HIS A 164 -7.50 -43.84 -21.74
CA HIS A 164 -7.29 -45.22 -21.30
C HIS A 164 -8.56 -46.07 -21.46
N ASN A 165 -9.71 -45.55 -21.04
CA ASN A 165 -11.00 -46.23 -21.19
C ASN A 165 -11.34 -46.49 -22.67
N GLN A 166 -11.03 -45.54 -23.56
CA GLN A 166 -11.20 -45.69 -25.02
C GLN A 166 -10.28 -46.78 -25.59
N GLN A 167 -9.00 -46.78 -25.19
CA GLN A 167 -8.04 -47.82 -25.61
C GLN A 167 -8.48 -49.22 -25.18
N ASP A 168 -9.04 -49.36 -23.99
CA ASP A 168 -9.52 -50.64 -23.49
C ASP A 168 -10.78 -51.12 -24.23
N LEU A 169 -11.67 -50.19 -24.60
CA LEU A 169 -12.81 -50.49 -25.47
C LEU A 169 -12.36 -50.91 -26.88
N ASP A 170 -11.38 -50.22 -27.45
CA ASP A 170 -10.83 -50.53 -28.78
C ASP A 170 -10.17 -51.92 -28.83
N LYS A 171 -9.42 -52.29 -27.79
CA LYS A 171 -8.85 -53.64 -27.65
C LYS A 171 -9.96 -54.70 -27.60
N LEU A 172 -11.02 -54.44 -26.83
CA LEU A 172 -12.14 -55.36 -26.68
C LEU A 172 -12.91 -55.51 -28.01
N LEU A 173 -13.22 -54.41 -28.68
CA LEU A 173 -13.85 -54.42 -30.01
C LEU A 173 -13.01 -55.20 -31.02
N THR A 174 -11.69 -55.06 -31.00
CA THR A 174 -10.79 -55.84 -31.88
C THR A 174 -10.90 -57.35 -31.63
N ILE A 175 -11.08 -57.79 -30.39
CA ILE A 175 -11.24 -59.21 -30.04
C ILE A 175 -12.62 -59.73 -30.49
N ILE A 176 -13.67 -58.95 -30.24
CA ILE A 176 -15.06 -59.30 -30.60
C ILE A 176 -15.24 -59.34 -32.11
N ASP A 177 -14.63 -58.41 -32.84
CA ASP A 177 -14.68 -58.37 -34.30
C ASP A 177 -14.03 -59.62 -34.92
N LYS A 178 -12.85 -60.01 -34.43
CA LYS A 178 -12.19 -61.28 -34.82
C LYS A 178 -13.08 -62.50 -34.54
N LYS A 179 -13.75 -62.54 -33.38
CA LYS A 179 -14.69 -63.61 -33.02
C LYS A 179 -15.87 -63.66 -33.99
N SER A 180 -16.44 -62.50 -34.33
CA SER A 180 -17.53 -62.36 -35.31
C SER A 180 -17.09 -62.84 -36.70
N THR A 181 -15.89 -62.46 -37.17
CA THR A 181 -15.35 -62.93 -38.47
C THR A 181 -15.26 -64.45 -38.52
N ILE A 182 -14.68 -65.08 -37.50
CA ILE A 182 -14.53 -66.54 -37.43
C ILE A 182 -15.90 -67.24 -37.41
N LEU A 183 -16.86 -66.75 -36.61
CA LEU A 183 -18.22 -67.32 -36.58
C LEU A 183 -18.94 -67.18 -37.93
N ASN A 184 -18.73 -66.06 -38.63
CA ASN A 184 -19.27 -65.85 -39.97
C ASN A 184 -18.65 -66.84 -40.98
N GLU A 185 -17.34 -67.07 -40.94
CA GLU A 185 -16.67 -68.06 -41.78
C GLU A 185 -17.20 -69.49 -41.55
N ILE A 186 -17.46 -69.89 -40.30
CA ILE A 186 -18.05 -71.21 -39.97
C ILE A 186 -19.47 -71.34 -40.54
N THR A 187 -20.30 -70.31 -40.40
CA THR A 187 -21.71 -70.37 -40.84
C THR A 187 -21.83 -70.38 -42.37
N GLN A 188 -20.94 -69.68 -43.09
CA GLN A 188 -20.90 -69.66 -44.55
C GLN A 188 -20.25 -70.89 -45.19
N ASN A 189 -19.51 -71.70 -44.42
CA ASN A 189 -18.78 -72.86 -44.95
C ASN A 189 -19.71 -73.96 -45.47
N THR A 190 -19.66 -74.26 -46.77
CA THR A 190 -20.55 -75.23 -47.43
C THR A 190 -20.28 -76.69 -47.05
N LYS A 191 -19.18 -77.00 -46.35
CA LYS A 191 -18.77 -78.36 -45.95
C LYS A 191 -19.34 -78.83 -44.60
N ILE A 192 -20.01 -77.96 -43.85
CA ILE A 192 -20.54 -78.24 -42.51
C ILE A 192 -22.06 -78.47 -42.60
N SER A 193 -22.60 -79.49 -41.91
CA SER A 193 -24.04 -79.79 -41.97
C SER A 193 -24.88 -78.67 -41.35
N ASN A 194 -26.09 -78.42 -41.87
CA ASN A 194 -26.99 -77.38 -41.34
C ASN A 194 -27.32 -77.58 -39.85
N THR A 195 -27.35 -78.82 -39.37
CA THR A 195 -27.58 -79.15 -37.96
C THR A 195 -26.39 -78.75 -37.08
N GLU A 196 -25.16 -78.84 -37.60
CA GLU A 196 -23.93 -78.48 -36.90
C GLU A 196 -23.68 -76.96 -36.89
N LYS A 197 -24.23 -76.24 -37.88
CA LYS A 197 -24.13 -74.77 -37.99
C LYS A 197 -25.02 -74.02 -37.01
N LYS A 198 -26.14 -74.61 -36.59
CA LYS A 198 -27.15 -73.95 -35.74
C LYS A 198 -26.56 -73.24 -34.50
N PRO A 199 -25.75 -73.90 -33.64
CA PRO A 199 -25.18 -73.24 -32.46
C PRO A 199 -24.23 -72.07 -32.81
N TYR A 200 -23.49 -72.15 -33.92
CA TYR A 200 -22.60 -71.08 -34.37
C TYR A 200 -23.35 -69.91 -35.00
N LYS A 201 -24.51 -70.17 -35.61
CA LYS A 201 -25.39 -69.12 -36.13
C LYS A 201 -26.02 -68.31 -35.00
N ASP A 202 -26.44 -68.98 -33.94
CA ASP A 202 -26.99 -68.32 -32.74
C ASP A 202 -25.88 -67.52 -32.02
N ALA A 203 -24.67 -68.10 -31.90
CA ALA A 203 -23.51 -67.40 -31.33
C ALA A 203 -23.06 -66.20 -32.18
N LEU A 204 -23.15 -66.28 -33.51
CA LEU A 204 -22.84 -65.17 -34.42
C LEU A 204 -23.80 -64.00 -34.20
N ALA A 205 -25.11 -64.27 -34.15
CA ALA A 205 -26.12 -63.23 -33.92
C ALA A 205 -25.88 -62.50 -32.60
N ILE A 206 -25.61 -63.23 -31.52
CA ILE A 206 -25.30 -62.65 -30.20
C ILE A 206 -24.01 -61.82 -30.25
N THR A 207 -22.96 -62.31 -30.93
CA THR A 207 -21.68 -61.61 -31.02
C THR A 207 -21.80 -60.32 -31.87
N GLN A 208 -22.63 -60.34 -32.91
CA GLN A 208 -22.90 -59.16 -33.75
C GLN A 208 -23.69 -58.09 -32.99
N GLU A 209 -24.72 -58.49 -32.25
CA GLU A 209 -25.47 -57.59 -31.37
C GLU A 209 -24.54 -56.94 -30.33
N GLN A 210 -23.68 -57.72 -29.70
CA GLN A 210 -22.66 -57.23 -28.77
C GLN A 210 -21.70 -56.22 -29.41
N ASN A 211 -21.22 -56.52 -30.62
CA ASN A 211 -20.31 -55.63 -31.35
C ASN A 211 -20.99 -54.29 -31.68
N LEU A 212 -22.25 -54.32 -32.13
CA LEU A 212 -23.01 -53.10 -32.45
C LEU A 212 -23.20 -52.19 -31.24
N GLU A 213 -23.55 -52.76 -30.08
CA GLU A 213 -23.72 -51.99 -28.83
C GLU A 213 -22.39 -51.35 -28.36
N LEU A 214 -21.29 -52.11 -28.41
CA LEU A 214 -19.97 -51.60 -28.02
C LEU A 214 -19.39 -50.59 -29.02
N GLN A 215 -19.67 -50.74 -30.32
CA GLN A 215 -19.31 -49.74 -31.33
C GLN A 215 -20.10 -48.44 -31.13
N SER A 216 -21.38 -48.54 -30.79
CA SER A 216 -22.20 -47.38 -30.44
C SER A 216 -21.63 -46.67 -29.20
N ALA A 217 -21.23 -47.43 -28.18
CA ALA A 217 -20.54 -46.89 -27.00
C ALA A 217 -19.22 -46.20 -27.35
N ARG A 218 -18.43 -46.79 -28.27
CA ARG A 218 -17.16 -46.22 -28.73
C ARG A 218 -17.37 -44.85 -29.40
N ASN A 219 -18.33 -44.74 -30.30
CA ASN A 219 -18.62 -43.49 -31.01
C ASN A 219 -19.11 -42.40 -30.05
N ILE A 220 -19.94 -42.78 -29.06
CA ILE A 220 -20.36 -41.86 -28.00
C ILE A 220 -19.16 -41.41 -27.17
N LEU A 221 -18.29 -42.35 -26.75
CA LEU A 221 -17.10 -42.05 -25.97
C LEU A 221 -16.14 -41.12 -26.72
N GLU A 222 -15.90 -41.37 -28.00
CA GLU A 222 -15.08 -40.52 -28.88
C GLU A 222 -15.64 -39.10 -28.93
N THR A 223 -16.95 -38.96 -29.17
CA THR A 223 -17.62 -37.65 -29.16
C THR A 223 -17.53 -36.98 -27.78
N THR A 224 -17.69 -37.73 -26.69
CA THR A 224 -17.56 -37.22 -25.31
C THR A 224 -16.12 -36.75 -25.05
N ILE A 225 -15.11 -37.50 -25.50
CA ILE A 225 -13.69 -37.13 -25.40
C ILE A 225 -13.41 -35.84 -26.17
N ASP A 226 -13.90 -35.73 -27.40
CA ASP A 226 -13.67 -34.55 -28.24
C ASP A 226 -14.31 -33.29 -27.65
N VAL A 227 -15.55 -33.38 -27.19
CA VAL A 227 -16.24 -32.26 -26.53
C VAL A 227 -15.55 -31.90 -25.22
N PHE A 228 -15.12 -32.88 -24.42
CA PHE A 228 -14.39 -32.63 -23.19
C PHE A 228 -13.03 -31.96 -23.45
N ASN A 229 -12.26 -32.46 -24.42
CA ASN A 229 -10.97 -31.89 -24.78
C ASN A 229 -11.10 -30.44 -25.23
N LYS A 230 -12.09 -30.12 -26.07
CA LYS A 230 -12.31 -28.75 -26.55
C LYS A 230 -12.58 -27.77 -25.41
N ASP A 231 -13.45 -28.14 -24.47
CA ASP A 231 -13.77 -27.30 -23.32
C ASP A 231 -12.58 -27.18 -22.35
N ALA A 232 -11.86 -28.29 -22.15
CA ALA A 232 -10.67 -28.33 -21.32
C ALA A 232 -9.53 -27.46 -21.89
N ASP A 233 -9.30 -27.52 -23.20
CA ASP A 233 -8.26 -26.75 -23.90
C ASP A 233 -8.55 -25.24 -23.83
N GLU A 234 -9.83 -24.82 -23.91
CA GLU A 234 -10.22 -23.42 -23.72
C GLU A 234 -9.90 -22.93 -22.29
N ILE A 235 -10.20 -23.75 -21.28
CA ILE A 235 -9.92 -23.42 -19.88
C ILE A 235 -8.41 -23.40 -19.62
N GLU A 236 -7.67 -24.41 -20.09
CA GLU A 236 -6.21 -24.48 -19.99
C GLU A 236 -5.56 -23.25 -20.63
N ALA A 237 -5.97 -22.86 -21.85
CA ALA A 237 -5.44 -21.68 -22.54
C ALA A 237 -5.71 -20.37 -21.78
N ASN A 238 -6.90 -20.22 -21.18
CA ASN A 238 -7.23 -19.05 -20.37
C ASN A 238 -6.38 -19.01 -19.09
N LEU A 239 -6.22 -20.15 -18.40
CA LEU A 239 -5.36 -20.25 -17.21
C LEU A 239 -3.90 -19.97 -17.56
N GLU A 240 -3.36 -20.51 -18.65
CA GLU A 240 -2.00 -20.23 -19.11
C GLU A 240 -1.78 -18.73 -19.39
N TYR A 241 -2.76 -18.09 -20.02
CA TYR A 241 -2.73 -16.64 -20.26
C TYR A 241 -2.70 -15.85 -18.96
N GLN A 242 -3.56 -16.19 -18.00
CA GLN A 242 -3.59 -15.55 -16.68
C GLN A 242 -2.29 -15.78 -15.90
N ILE A 243 -1.76 -17.00 -15.89
CA ILE A 243 -0.47 -17.36 -15.26
C ILE A 243 0.65 -16.52 -15.87
N LYS A 244 0.73 -16.43 -17.20
CA LYS A 244 1.74 -15.63 -17.90
C LYS A 244 1.68 -14.15 -17.50
N ASN A 245 0.48 -13.57 -17.42
CA ASN A 245 0.30 -12.18 -17.01
C ASN A 245 0.75 -11.95 -15.56
N GLN A 246 0.42 -12.86 -14.65
CA GLN A 246 0.86 -12.77 -13.24
C GLN A 246 2.38 -12.92 -13.11
N ILE A 247 3.00 -13.83 -13.86
CA ILE A 247 4.47 -14.00 -13.89
C ILE A 247 5.14 -12.71 -14.43
N LEU A 248 4.62 -12.14 -15.51
CA LEU A 248 5.14 -10.86 -16.03
C LEU A 248 5.02 -9.74 -15.00
N LYS A 249 3.88 -9.64 -14.29
CA LYS A 249 3.67 -8.67 -13.22
C LYS A 249 4.73 -8.84 -12.10
N LEU A 250 4.99 -10.07 -11.66
CA LEU A 250 6.04 -10.37 -10.68
C LEU A 250 7.44 -9.96 -11.15
N ILE A 251 7.76 -10.22 -12.42
CA ILE A 251 9.05 -9.82 -13.01
C ILE A 251 9.21 -8.30 -12.98
N TYR A 252 8.17 -7.54 -13.37
CA TYR A 252 8.23 -6.08 -13.33
C TYR A 252 8.41 -5.54 -11.90
N ILE A 253 7.72 -6.12 -10.92
CA ILE A 253 7.90 -5.77 -9.50
C ILE A 253 9.33 -6.06 -9.05
N GLY A 254 9.86 -7.25 -9.38
CA GLY A 254 11.22 -7.63 -9.06
C GLY A 254 12.27 -6.69 -9.67
N ILE A 255 12.10 -6.30 -10.94
CA ILE A 255 12.95 -5.32 -11.61
C ILE A 255 12.87 -3.95 -10.91
N GLY A 256 11.68 -3.50 -10.52
CA GLY A 256 11.49 -2.24 -9.80
C GLY A 256 12.21 -2.22 -8.44
N ILE A 257 12.09 -3.31 -7.67
CA ILE A 257 12.78 -3.46 -6.38
C ILE A 257 14.31 -3.50 -6.59
N LEU A 258 14.79 -4.26 -7.57
CA LEU A 258 16.21 -4.34 -7.90
C LEU A 258 16.76 -2.97 -8.28
N LEU A 259 16.05 -2.23 -9.13
CA LEU A 259 16.42 -0.88 -9.53
C LEU A 259 16.49 0.07 -8.33
N SER A 260 15.52 0.00 -7.41
CA SER A 260 15.53 0.80 -6.17
C SER A 260 16.77 0.52 -5.32
N ILE A 261 17.14 -0.76 -5.15
CA ILE A 261 18.33 -1.16 -4.40
C ILE A 261 19.61 -0.65 -5.07
N VAL A 262 19.70 -0.77 -6.39
CA VAL A 262 20.86 -0.29 -7.16
C VAL A 262 21.00 1.22 -7.03
N ILE A 263 19.91 1.98 -7.17
CA ILE A 263 19.92 3.44 -6.98
C ILE A 263 20.35 3.80 -5.56
N ALA A 264 19.79 3.14 -4.54
CA ALA A 264 20.15 3.37 -3.15
C ALA A 264 21.65 3.07 -2.88
N PHE A 265 22.20 2.05 -3.53
CA PHE A 265 23.63 1.73 -3.45
C PHE A 265 24.49 2.84 -4.08
N PHE A 266 24.14 3.32 -5.29
CA PHE A 266 24.84 4.44 -5.92
C PHE A 266 24.77 5.73 -5.08
N LEU A 267 23.61 6.04 -4.51
CA LEU A 267 23.45 7.20 -3.61
C LEU A 267 24.35 7.08 -2.37
N LYS A 268 24.50 5.88 -1.80
CA LYS A 268 25.42 5.63 -0.68
C LYS A 268 26.89 5.82 -1.09
N LEU A 269 27.28 5.39 -2.29
CA LEU A 269 28.63 5.61 -2.80
C LEU A 269 28.93 7.10 -2.99
N ILE A 270 27.99 7.86 -3.55
CA ILE A 270 28.12 9.31 -3.72
C ILE A 270 28.21 10.00 -2.35
N ALA A 271 27.33 9.64 -1.41
CA ALA A 271 27.33 10.20 -0.06
C ALA A 271 28.68 9.96 0.65
N LYS A 272 29.26 8.77 0.52
CA LYS A 272 30.57 8.45 1.10
C LYS A 272 31.71 9.25 0.45
N ARG A 273 31.58 9.62 -0.83
CA ARG A 273 32.61 10.37 -1.57
C ARG A 273 32.59 11.87 -1.30
N TYR A 274 31.42 12.46 -1.05
CA TYR A 274 31.25 13.91 -0.90
C TYR A 274 31.17 14.40 0.55
N ILE A 275 30.91 13.51 1.51
CA ILE A 275 30.75 13.88 2.92
C ILE A 275 32.03 13.53 3.69
N GLU A 276 32.87 14.54 3.95
CA GLU A 276 34.15 14.38 4.65
C GLU A 276 33.99 13.94 6.12
N HIS A 277 32.91 14.36 6.79
CA HIS A 277 32.66 14.01 8.20
C HIS A 277 31.95 12.66 8.34
N HIS A 278 32.60 11.72 9.04
CA HIS A 278 32.08 10.36 9.26
C HIS A 278 30.67 10.32 9.87
N GLU A 279 30.34 11.21 10.81
CA GLU A 279 29.01 11.25 11.44
C GLU A 279 27.89 11.65 10.47
N ARG A 280 28.16 12.60 9.57
CA ARG A 280 27.20 13.02 8.55
C ARG A 280 27.02 11.93 7.49
N ALA A 281 28.09 11.25 7.09
CA ALA A 281 28.03 10.16 6.11
C ALA A 281 27.21 8.96 6.62
N TYR A 282 27.33 8.63 7.91
CA TYR A 282 26.51 7.60 8.55
C TYR A 282 25.03 7.98 8.57
N THR A 283 24.72 9.22 8.93
CA THR A 283 23.35 9.73 9.00
C THR A 283 22.69 9.75 7.61
N THR A 284 23.39 10.21 6.57
CA THR A 284 22.91 10.18 5.19
C THR A 284 22.65 8.76 4.71
N SER A 285 23.53 7.80 5.04
CA SER A 285 23.33 6.40 4.69
C SER A 285 22.08 5.80 5.35
N LYS A 286 21.78 6.19 6.60
CA LYS A 286 20.56 5.79 7.29
C LYS A 286 19.32 6.37 6.63
N VAL A 287 19.34 7.66 6.25
CA VAL A 287 18.25 8.31 5.51
C VAL A 287 17.99 7.62 4.18
N ILE A 288 19.04 7.33 3.40
CA ILE A 288 18.92 6.59 2.12
C ILE A 288 18.28 5.21 2.35
N ASN A 289 18.65 4.52 3.43
CA ASN A 289 18.10 3.20 3.72
C ASN A 289 16.62 3.25 4.07
N VAL A 290 16.22 4.21 4.92
CA VAL A 290 14.81 4.45 5.25
C VAL A 290 14.02 4.76 3.98
N PHE A 291 14.54 5.66 3.14
CA PHE A 291 13.88 6.03 1.88
C PHE A 291 13.76 4.83 0.92
N ASN A 292 14.80 4.00 0.78
CA ASN A 292 14.75 2.79 -0.04
C ASN A 292 13.72 1.79 0.49
N ILE A 293 13.65 1.56 1.80
CA ILE A 293 12.63 0.69 2.41
C ILE A 293 11.23 1.25 2.13
N THR A 294 11.02 2.56 2.29
CA THR A 294 9.75 3.21 1.96
C THR A 294 9.38 3.07 0.48
N ILE A 295 10.33 3.22 -0.45
CA ILE A 295 10.09 3.00 -1.89
C ILE A 295 9.70 1.56 -2.16
N ILE A 296 10.43 0.58 -1.60
CA ILE A 296 10.11 -0.84 -1.78
C ILE A 296 8.70 -1.14 -1.26
N PHE A 297 8.36 -0.60 -0.08
CA PHE A 297 7.01 -0.71 0.47
C PHE A 297 5.96 -0.09 -0.47
N LEU A 298 6.21 1.09 -1.03
CA LEU A 298 5.30 1.73 -2.00
C LEU A 298 5.16 0.92 -3.29
N ILE A 299 6.26 0.38 -3.83
CA ILE A 299 6.23 -0.50 -5.01
C ILE A 299 5.33 -1.71 -4.74
N LEU A 300 5.50 -2.37 -3.60
CA LEU A 300 4.66 -3.52 -3.22
C LEU A 300 3.19 -3.12 -3.02
N LEU A 301 2.96 -1.99 -2.34
CA LEU A 301 1.62 -1.46 -2.09
C LEU A 301 0.89 -1.18 -3.42
N PHE A 302 1.51 -0.44 -4.33
CA PHE A 302 0.88 -0.10 -5.62
C PHE A 302 0.82 -1.28 -6.58
N ALA A 303 1.78 -2.21 -6.52
CA ALA A 303 1.77 -3.39 -7.39
C ALA A 303 0.55 -4.29 -7.16
N TYR A 304 0.02 -4.32 -5.95
CA TYR A 304 -1.10 -5.19 -5.60
C TYR A 304 -2.46 -4.49 -5.60
N ILE A 305 -2.50 -3.18 -5.85
CA ILE A 305 -3.76 -2.47 -6.02
C ILE A 305 -4.19 -2.61 -7.49
N ASP A 306 -5.09 -3.54 -7.75
CA ASP A 306 -5.65 -3.75 -9.09
C ASP A 306 -6.71 -2.68 -9.47
N ASN A 307 -7.25 -1.97 -8.48
CA ASN A 307 -8.27 -0.93 -8.71
C ASN A 307 -7.68 0.47 -8.53
N ALA A 308 -7.48 1.17 -9.65
CA ALA A 308 -6.97 2.53 -9.68
C ALA A 308 -7.75 3.50 -8.78
N THR A 309 -9.06 3.30 -8.59
CA THR A 309 -9.90 4.16 -7.75
C THR A 309 -9.52 4.04 -6.27
N TYR A 310 -9.26 2.82 -5.77
CA TYR A 310 -8.83 2.62 -4.39
C TYR A 310 -7.42 3.17 -4.16
N ALA A 311 -6.52 3.04 -5.14
CA ALA A 311 -5.20 3.67 -5.07
C ALA A 311 -5.32 5.20 -4.93
N VAL A 312 -6.14 5.84 -5.77
CA VAL A 312 -6.36 7.30 -5.72
C VAL A 312 -6.96 7.73 -4.39
N ALA A 313 -7.97 7.01 -3.88
CA ALA A 313 -8.59 7.32 -2.59
C ALA A 313 -7.59 7.20 -1.42
N MET A 314 -6.81 6.11 -1.38
CA MET A 314 -5.81 5.87 -0.33
C MET A 314 -4.70 6.93 -0.36
N VAL A 315 -4.19 7.25 -1.54
CA VAL A 315 -3.17 8.30 -1.72
C VAL A 315 -3.74 9.67 -1.35
N GLY A 316 -5.00 9.95 -1.71
CA GLY A 316 -5.67 11.21 -1.35
C GLY A 316 -5.78 11.38 0.17
N PHE A 317 -6.23 10.34 0.88
CA PHE A 317 -6.32 10.36 2.34
C PHE A 317 -4.94 10.47 3.00
N ALA A 318 -3.96 9.67 2.56
CA ALA A 318 -2.58 9.74 3.07
C ALA A 318 -1.96 11.13 2.84
N SER A 319 -2.19 11.73 1.66
CA SER A 319 -1.71 13.06 1.31
C SER A 319 -2.32 14.14 2.22
N ALA A 320 -3.61 14.04 2.55
CA ALA A 320 -4.25 14.95 3.51
C ALA A 320 -3.62 14.82 4.90
N GLY A 321 -3.36 13.60 5.37
CA GLY A 321 -2.67 13.36 6.65
C GLY A 321 -1.26 13.96 6.67
N VAL A 322 -0.48 13.75 5.61
CA VAL A 322 0.87 14.34 5.46
C VAL A 322 0.80 15.86 5.42
N ALA A 323 -0.16 16.44 4.69
CA ALA A 323 -0.33 17.89 4.60
C ALA A 323 -0.63 18.53 5.96
N ILE A 324 -1.50 17.90 6.76
CA ILE A 324 -1.81 18.37 8.12
C ILE A 324 -0.56 18.29 9.00
N ALA A 325 0.18 17.17 8.96
CA ALA A 325 1.38 16.98 9.78
C ALA A 325 2.52 17.93 9.39
N MET A 326 2.67 18.24 8.10
CA MET A 326 3.75 19.10 7.58
C MET A 326 3.37 20.59 7.53
N LYS A 327 2.18 20.97 8.01
CA LYS A 327 1.65 22.34 7.94
C LYS A 327 2.68 23.39 8.41
N ASP A 328 3.26 23.21 9.60
CA ASP A 328 4.15 24.23 10.18
C ASP A 328 5.48 24.35 9.44
N MET A 329 5.99 23.24 8.89
CA MET A 329 7.19 23.26 8.05
C MET A 329 6.91 24.06 6.78
N PHE A 330 5.79 23.79 6.09
CA PHE A 330 5.39 24.53 4.90
C PHE A 330 5.16 26.02 5.21
N MET A 331 4.43 26.34 6.27
CA MET A 331 4.22 27.73 6.70
C MET A 331 5.54 28.44 7.03
N SER A 332 6.53 27.73 7.59
CA SER A 332 7.85 28.33 7.84
C SER A 332 8.61 28.63 6.56
N THR A 333 8.51 27.76 5.54
CA THR A 333 9.12 28.06 4.22
C THR A 333 8.47 29.26 3.54
N LEU A 334 7.14 29.42 3.67
CA LEU A 334 6.45 30.63 3.19
C LEU A 334 6.84 31.86 4.00
N GLY A 335 6.96 31.74 5.32
CA GLY A 335 7.41 32.81 6.20
C GLY A 335 8.81 33.30 5.83
N TRP A 336 9.73 32.39 5.51
CA TRP A 336 11.04 32.72 4.99
C TRP A 336 10.97 33.54 3.70
N LEU A 337 10.15 33.11 2.74
CA LEU A 337 9.97 33.83 1.48
C LEU A 337 9.45 35.26 1.75
N VAL A 338 8.47 35.41 2.64
CA VAL A 338 7.94 36.73 3.03
C VAL A 338 9.00 37.60 3.69
N ILE A 339 9.84 37.04 4.57
CA ILE A 339 10.92 37.78 5.23
C ILE A 339 11.96 38.25 4.21
N VAL A 340 12.43 37.34 3.36
CA VAL A 340 13.52 37.60 2.40
C VAL A 340 13.06 38.51 1.26
N VAL A 341 11.88 38.27 0.69
CA VAL A 341 11.34 39.08 -0.42
C VAL A 341 10.77 40.41 0.09
N GLY A 342 10.07 40.39 1.22
CA GLY A 342 9.48 41.59 1.82
C GLY A 342 10.52 42.49 2.49
N GLY A 343 11.71 41.97 2.79
CA GLY A 343 12.78 42.73 3.45
C GLY A 343 12.38 43.27 4.82
N SER A 344 11.49 42.59 5.55
CA SER A 344 10.97 43.05 6.84
C SER A 344 11.98 42.89 7.98
N ILE A 345 12.88 41.91 7.86
CA ILE A 345 13.94 41.58 8.83
C ILE A 345 15.19 41.18 8.06
N HIS A 346 16.33 41.76 8.40
CA HIS A 346 17.63 41.43 7.82
C HIS A 346 18.59 40.85 8.85
N VAL A 347 19.63 40.15 8.37
CA VAL A 347 20.76 39.76 9.23
C VAL A 347 21.44 41.01 9.76
N GLY A 348 21.65 41.04 11.06
CA GLY A 348 22.15 42.19 11.81
C GLY A 348 21.05 42.98 12.53
N ASP A 349 19.77 42.84 12.16
CA ASP A 349 18.70 43.62 12.79
C ASP A 349 18.47 43.20 14.25
N ARG A 350 18.22 44.18 15.14
CA ARG A 350 17.72 43.90 16.50
C ARG A 350 16.20 43.79 16.47
N ILE A 351 15.69 42.61 16.79
CA ILE A 351 14.25 42.33 16.79
C ILE A 351 13.75 41.97 18.18
N ARG A 352 12.49 42.30 18.44
CA ARG A 352 11.72 41.84 19.59
C ARG A 352 10.64 40.88 19.12
N VAL A 353 10.65 39.68 19.69
CA VAL A 353 9.64 38.65 19.41
C VAL A 353 8.84 38.40 20.67
N LYS A 354 7.51 38.54 20.56
CA LYS A 354 6.59 38.21 21.66
C LYS A 354 5.95 36.85 21.39
N LYS A 355 6.20 35.90 22.28
CA LYS A 355 5.52 34.60 22.29
C LYS A 355 4.72 34.49 23.57
N GLU A 356 3.39 34.57 23.45
CA GLU A 356 2.47 34.54 24.59
C GLU A 356 2.85 35.61 25.63
N ASN A 357 3.33 35.21 26.81
CA ASN A 357 3.76 36.09 27.89
C ASN A 357 5.28 36.30 27.95
N GLU A 358 6.05 35.63 27.09
CA GLU A 358 7.50 35.77 27.04
C GLU A 358 7.92 36.73 25.92
N VAL A 359 8.92 37.55 26.24
CA VAL A 359 9.50 38.54 25.33
C VAL A 359 10.97 38.23 25.15
N PHE A 360 11.37 38.06 23.90
CA PHE A 360 12.74 37.84 23.50
C PHE A 360 13.22 39.03 22.68
N ILE A 361 14.41 39.55 22.99
CA ILE A 361 15.01 40.67 22.27
C ILE A 361 16.43 40.26 21.91
N GLY A 362 16.81 40.38 20.63
CA GLY A 362 18.14 39.97 20.22
C GLY A 362 18.47 40.37 18.79
N ASP A 363 19.72 40.15 18.41
CA ASP A 363 20.24 40.47 17.08
C ASP A 363 20.13 39.27 16.15
N VAL A 364 19.62 39.48 14.95
CA VAL A 364 19.47 38.44 13.95
C VAL A 364 20.84 38.04 13.41
N LEU A 365 21.23 36.79 13.62
CA LEU A 365 22.47 36.22 13.11
C LEU A 365 22.30 35.55 11.75
N ASP A 366 21.18 34.87 11.55
CA ASP A 366 20.91 34.10 10.33
C ASP A 366 19.39 33.97 10.10
N ILE A 367 18.99 33.91 8.83
CA ILE A 367 17.61 33.65 8.39
C ILE A 367 17.64 32.42 7.48
N SER A 368 17.53 31.25 8.13
CA SER A 368 17.42 29.94 7.47
C SER A 368 16.00 29.69 6.97
N MET A 369 15.81 28.72 6.08
CA MET A 369 14.50 28.42 5.46
C MET A 369 13.36 28.12 6.45
N LEU A 370 13.67 27.52 7.60
CA LEU A 370 12.66 27.15 8.61
C LEU A 370 12.68 28.03 9.86
N ARG A 371 13.72 28.82 10.07
CA ARG A 371 13.92 29.57 11.32
C ARG A 371 14.80 30.81 11.18
N ILE A 372 14.56 31.80 12.02
CA ILE A 372 15.43 32.94 12.32
C ILE A 372 16.28 32.58 13.54
N THR A 373 17.57 32.83 13.48
CA THR A 373 18.46 32.70 14.64
C THR A 373 18.76 34.08 15.19
N ILE A 374 18.44 34.31 16.46
CA ILE A 374 18.78 35.56 17.15
C ILE A 374 19.73 35.30 18.33
N TYR A 375 20.60 36.28 18.60
CA TYR A 375 21.46 36.33 19.76
C TYR A 375 20.86 37.27 20.81
N ASP A 376 20.49 36.72 21.96
CA ASP A 376 19.91 37.45 23.08
C ASP A 376 21.01 38.18 23.87
N ASP A 377 20.92 39.51 23.95
CA ASP A 377 21.91 40.37 24.61
C ASP A 377 21.36 40.94 25.93
N ILE A 378 22.17 41.65 26.70
CA ILE A 378 21.75 42.25 27.97
C ILE A 378 20.81 43.43 27.69
N THR A 379 19.51 43.21 27.93
CA THR A 379 18.46 44.23 27.75
C THR A 379 17.81 44.60 29.08
N GLN A 380 16.94 45.61 29.07
CA GLN A 380 16.13 45.98 30.25
C GLN A 380 15.26 44.81 30.74
N THR A 381 14.76 43.97 29.83
CA THR A 381 14.01 42.75 30.16
C THR A 381 14.92 41.73 30.84
N SER A 382 16.15 41.56 30.35
CA SER A 382 17.16 40.72 31.01
C SER A 382 17.54 41.24 32.40
N TYR A 383 17.56 42.57 32.59
CA TYR A 383 17.85 43.20 33.88
C TYR A 383 16.72 43.06 34.90
N ARG A 384 15.44 43.15 34.48
CA ARG A 384 14.27 43.20 35.38
C ARG A 384 13.56 41.88 35.59
N GLU A 385 13.54 41.01 34.57
CA GLU A 385 12.67 39.84 34.54
C GLU A 385 13.49 38.55 34.45
N ASN A 386 14.31 38.41 33.40
CA ASN A 386 14.90 37.10 33.06
C ASN A 386 16.22 36.80 33.80
N HIS A 387 16.97 37.84 34.21
CA HIS A 387 18.30 37.76 34.84
C HIS A 387 19.33 36.86 34.11
N ARG A 388 19.14 36.61 32.81
CA ARG A 388 19.97 35.75 31.95
C ARG A 388 20.04 36.33 30.54
N ALA A 389 21.21 36.29 29.89
CA ALA A 389 21.47 36.76 28.53
C ALA A 389 22.57 35.89 27.85
N GLY A 390 22.84 36.11 26.56
CA GLY A 390 23.91 35.44 25.80
C GLY A 390 23.51 34.12 25.13
N ARG A 391 22.21 33.84 24.99
CA ARG A 391 21.69 32.61 24.38
C ARG A 391 21.36 32.79 22.90
N LEU A 392 21.53 31.72 22.12
CA LEU A 392 20.98 31.62 20.77
C LEU A 392 19.54 31.15 20.84
N ILE A 393 18.64 31.91 20.22
CA ILE A 393 17.22 31.59 20.15
C ILE A 393 16.85 31.31 18.70
N PHE A 394 16.24 30.14 18.48
CA PHE A 394 15.78 29.70 17.17
C PHE A 394 14.28 29.91 17.07
N ILE A 395 13.87 30.86 16.24
CA ILE A 395 12.47 31.26 16.06
C ILE A 395 11.96 30.66 14.76
N PRO A 396 10.93 29.79 14.78
CA PRO A 396 10.30 29.30 13.56
C PRO A 396 9.78 30.44 12.68
N ASN A 397 10.03 30.36 11.37
CA ASN A 397 9.64 31.44 10.46
C ASN A 397 8.11 31.62 10.35
N ASN A 398 7.32 30.58 10.63
CA ASN A 398 5.86 30.68 10.64
C ASN A 398 5.32 31.68 11.69
N TYR A 399 6.13 32.04 12.69
CA TYR A 399 5.74 33.01 13.72
C TYR A 399 5.48 34.41 13.16
N ILE A 400 5.99 34.74 11.96
CA ILE A 400 5.66 36.01 11.31
C ILE A 400 4.16 36.17 11.02
N PHE A 401 3.42 35.05 10.90
CA PHE A 401 1.98 35.07 10.62
C PHE A 401 1.12 35.02 11.89
N THR A 402 1.66 34.49 12.99
CA THR A 402 0.89 34.20 14.21
C THR A 402 1.27 35.08 15.40
N ASN A 403 2.46 35.69 15.37
CA ASN A 403 3.04 36.41 16.50
C ASN A 403 3.50 37.82 16.08
N LEU A 404 3.51 38.74 17.04
CA LEU A 404 4.04 40.09 16.82
C LEU A 404 5.58 40.04 16.87
N ILE A 405 6.20 40.44 15.76
CA ILE A 405 7.64 40.69 15.65
C ILE A 405 7.83 42.18 15.41
N SER A 406 8.57 42.84 16.30
CA SER A 406 8.91 44.26 16.17
C SER A 406 10.38 44.38 15.79
N ASN A 407 10.68 45.02 14.66
CA ASN A 407 12.05 45.31 14.26
C ASN A 407 12.47 46.67 14.83
N TYR A 408 13.47 46.70 15.71
CA TYR A 408 13.98 47.92 16.31
C TYR A 408 14.96 48.67 15.41
N THR A 409 15.53 47.99 14.42
CA THR A 409 16.59 48.54 13.58
C THR A 409 16.28 48.47 12.10
N TYR A 410 15.00 48.58 11.74
CA TYR A 410 14.55 48.43 10.36
C TYR A 410 15.20 49.47 9.43
N GLY A 411 15.88 48.99 8.40
CA GLY A 411 16.54 49.82 7.41
C GLY A 411 17.65 50.68 8.03
N ASP A 412 17.46 52.00 8.00
CA ASP A 412 18.46 52.95 8.52
C ASP A 412 18.20 53.37 9.97
N LEU A 413 17.06 53.02 10.57
CA LEU A 413 16.68 53.50 11.91
C LEU A 413 17.39 52.72 13.00
N LYS A 414 18.59 53.16 13.40
CA LYS A 414 19.36 52.45 14.45
C LYS A 414 19.03 52.90 15.87
N ASN A 415 18.17 53.90 16.00
CA ASN A 415 17.84 54.55 17.26
C ASN A 415 16.36 54.37 17.58
N ILE A 416 16.07 54.17 18.87
CA ILE A 416 14.73 53.98 19.40
C ILE A 416 14.45 55.02 20.49
N TRP A 417 13.16 55.21 20.78
CA TRP A 417 12.75 55.93 21.98
C TRP A 417 12.99 55.09 23.22
N ASP A 418 13.70 55.65 24.18
CA ASP A 418 13.87 55.11 25.53
C ASP A 418 13.49 56.17 26.57
N SER A 419 13.27 55.76 27.81
CA SER A 419 12.89 56.66 28.88
C SER A 419 13.57 56.35 30.21
N VAL A 420 13.78 57.42 30.96
CA VAL A 420 14.20 57.41 32.37
C VAL A 420 13.12 58.11 33.17
N SER A 421 12.75 57.54 34.31
CA SER A 421 11.75 58.13 35.21
C SER A 421 12.28 58.23 36.62
N VAL A 422 12.09 59.39 37.25
CA VAL A 422 12.42 59.64 38.66
C VAL A 422 11.20 60.26 39.33
N CYS A 423 10.77 59.68 40.45
CA CYS A 423 9.63 60.17 41.22
C CYS A 423 10.10 61.22 42.21
N ILE A 424 9.46 62.40 42.22
CA ILE A 424 9.71 63.50 43.18
C ILE A 424 8.49 63.69 44.09
N THR A 425 8.66 64.25 45.29
CA THR A 425 7.55 64.49 46.22
C THR A 425 6.55 65.52 45.65
N PHE A 426 5.32 65.54 46.18
CA PHE A 426 4.30 66.50 45.74
C PHE A 426 4.66 67.97 46.01
N ASP A 427 5.45 68.21 47.06
CA ASP A 427 5.89 69.56 47.45
C ASP A 427 7.09 70.06 46.63
N SER A 428 7.64 69.22 45.76
CA SER A 428 8.80 69.56 44.92
C SER A 428 8.42 70.47 43.74
N ASN A 429 9.39 71.27 43.29
CA ASN A 429 9.22 72.12 42.12
C ASN A 429 9.22 71.31 40.80
N ILE A 430 8.02 70.87 40.39
CA ILE A 430 7.82 70.05 39.18
C ILE A 430 8.36 70.73 37.93
N THR A 431 8.13 72.04 37.77
CA THR A 431 8.55 72.79 36.58
C THR A 431 10.07 72.82 36.45
N LYS A 432 10.78 73.05 37.57
CA LYS A 432 12.24 73.04 37.62
C LYS A 432 12.80 71.63 37.37
N ALA A 433 12.22 70.61 37.99
CA ALA A 433 12.59 69.22 37.76
C ALA A 433 12.46 68.80 36.29
N LYS A 434 11.37 69.19 35.62
CA LYS A 434 11.19 68.94 34.18
C LYS A 434 12.27 69.62 33.33
N LYS A 435 12.63 70.86 33.66
CA LYS A 435 13.66 71.60 32.92
C LYS A 435 15.03 70.92 33.05
N ILE A 436 15.41 70.55 34.27
CA ILE A 436 16.67 69.84 34.55
C ILE A 436 16.71 68.50 33.80
N ALA A 437 15.65 67.68 33.89
CA ALA A 437 15.58 66.40 33.21
C ALA A 437 15.67 66.54 31.69
N LEU A 438 15.01 67.55 31.11
CA LEU A 438 15.07 67.85 29.69
C LEU A 438 16.48 68.25 29.25
N GLU A 439 17.16 69.09 30.04
CA GLU A 439 18.52 69.57 29.74
C GLU A 439 19.54 68.43 29.75
N VAL A 440 19.49 67.56 30.78
CA VAL A 440 20.36 66.39 30.87
C VAL A 440 20.16 65.47 29.66
N ALA A 441 18.90 65.12 29.35
CA ALA A 441 18.61 64.26 28.21
C ALA A 441 19.00 64.90 26.87
N SER A 442 18.77 66.20 26.69
CA SER A 442 19.16 66.94 25.48
C SER A 442 20.67 66.99 25.27
N THR A 443 21.44 67.03 26.36
CA THR A 443 22.90 67.05 26.30
C THR A 443 23.45 65.68 25.88
N HIS A 444 23.02 64.61 26.56
CA HIS A 444 23.55 63.26 26.31
C HIS A 444 23.00 62.59 25.06
N ALA A 445 21.74 62.86 24.70
CA ALA A 445 21.10 62.23 23.54
C ALA A 445 21.29 63.00 22.23
N LYS A 446 21.96 64.17 22.25
CA LYS A 446 22.09 65.07 21.09
C LYS A 446 22.52 64.35 19.81
N LEU A 447 23.59 63.56 19.88
CA LEU A 447 24.13 62.81 18.75
C LEU A 447 23.08 61.86 18.14
N TYR A 448 22.38 61.12 19.00
CA TYR A 448 21.35 60.17 18.55
C TYR A 448 20.13 60.90 17.99
N THR A 449 19.71 62.01 18.60
CA THR A 449 18.62 62.85 18.11
C THR A 449 18.91 63.40 16.71
N GLU A 450 20.12 63.92 16.46
CA GLU A 450 20.52 64.42 15.14
C GLU A 450 20.58 63.30 14.09
N GLN A 451 21.13 62.13 14.45
CA GLN A 451 21.17 60.95 13.59
C GLN A 451 19.76 60.46 13.24
N THR A 452 18.87 60.31 14.23
CA THR A 452 17.49 59.86 14.02
C THR A 452 16.74 60.85 13.14
N ARG A 453 16.93 62.16 13.34
CA ARG A 453 16.28 63.20 12.53
C ARG A 453 16.64 63.05 11.05
N SER A 454 17.94 62.86 10.76
CA SER A 454 18.43 62.62 9.40
C SER A 454 17.87 61.32 8.80
N GLN A 455 17.83 60.23 9.58
CA GLN A 455 17.30 58.92 9.14
C GLN A 455 15.80 58.98 8.85
N MET A 456 15.01 59.58 9.76
CA MET A 456 13.56 59.75 9.61
C MET A 456 13.20 60.62 8.40
N GLN A 457 14.00 61.66 8.11
CA GLN A 457 13.83 62.48 6.90
C GLN A 457 13.99 61.64 5.63
N ARG A 458 14.98 60.74 5.56
CA ARG A 458 15.15 59.82 4.42
C ARG A 458 14.02 58.79 4.30
N MET A 459 13.33 58.48 5.39
CA MET A 459 12.24 57.49 5.41
C MET A 459 10.86 58.08 5.19
N ARG A 460 10.71 59.40 5.33
CA ARG A 460 9.45 60.11 5.10
C ARG A 460 8.82 59.75 3.76
N ASP A 461 9.64 59.71 2.71
CA ASP A 461 9.17 59.47 1.34
C ASP A 461 8.82 57.98 1.10
N ARG A 462 9.37 57.05 1.90
CA ARG A 462 9.08 55.61 1.84
C ARG A 462 7.84 55.20 2.63
N PHE A 463 7.55 55.84 3.75
CA PHE A 463 6.51 55.43 4.71
C PHE A 463 5.40 56.47 4.94
N ALA A 464 5.36 57.55 4.15
CA ALA A 464 4.38 58.64 4.28
C ALA A 464 4.25 59.17 5.73
N LEU A 465 5.39 59.34 6.41
CA LEU A 465 5.43 59.75 7.82
C LEU A 465 4.84 61.16 8.01
N ALA A 466 3.97 61.32 9.01
CA ALA A 466 3.45 62.62 9.41
C ALA A 466 4.57 63.55 9.90
N HIS A 467 4.38 64.86 9.75
CA HIS A 467 5.38 65.85 10.17
C HIS A 467 5.70 65.78 11.68
N SER A 468 4.72 65.40 12.51
CA SER A 468 4.89 65.18 13.95
C SER A 468 5.82 64.01 14.29
N ALA A 469 5.95 63.03 13.40
CA ALA A 469 6.87 61.90 13.57
C ALA A 469 8.35 62.28 13.36
N LEU A 470 8.62 63.45 12.74
CA LEU A 470 9.96 63.99 12.55
C LEU A 470 10.51 64.71 13.79
N ASN A 471 9.64 65.06 14.76
CA ASN A 471 10.07 65.63 16.02
C ASN A 471 10.67 64.52 16.90
N VAL A 472 11.99 64.39 16.87
CA VAL A 472 12.74 63.38 17.65
C VAL A 472 13.47 63.98 18.85
N ASP A 473 13.15 65.21 19.21
CA ASP A 473 13.76 65.92 20.33
C ASP A 473 13.29 65.34 21.67
N PRO A 474 14.16 65.29 22.69
CA PRO A 474 13.78 64.77 24.00
C PRO A 474 12.54 65.46 24.57
N ARG A 475 11.71 64.69 25.29
CA ARG A 475 10.42 65.15 25.83
C ARG A 475 10.30 64.75 27.27
N VAL A 476 9.70 65.60 28.09
CA VAL A 476 9.45 65.30 29.51
C VAL A 476 7.96 65.32 29.79
N PHE A 477 7.48 64.22 30.37
CA PHE A 477 6.12 64.07 30.88
C PHE A 477 6.15 63.97 32.40
N ASN A 478 5.06 64.37 33.05
CA ASN A 478 4.90 64.25 34.49
C ASN A 478 3.52 63.69 34.80
N PHE A 479 3.47 62.63 35.60
CA PHE A 479 2.23 61.96 35.98
C PHE A 479 2.21 61.66 37.48
N VAL A 480 1.03 61.73 38.09
CA VAL A 480 0.85 61.42 39.52
C VAL A 480 1.07 59.92 39.77
N LYS A 481 1.85 59.59 40.80
CA LYS A 481 2.06 58.24 41.37
C LYS A 481 1.71 58.24 42.86
N GLU A 482 1.67 57.06 43.47
CA GLU A 482 1.29 56.86 44.88
C GLU A 482 2.08 57.75 45.86
N ASN A 483 3.40 57.89 45.65
CA ASN A 483 4.29 58.58 46.56
C ASN A 483 4.77 59.95 46.05
N GLY A 484 4.22 60.46 44.93
CA GLY A 484 4.69 61.73 44.35
C GLY A 484 4.35 61.94 42.87
N MET A 485 5.11 62.80 42.21
CA MET A 485 5.02 63.11 40.78
C MET A 485 6.17 62.42 40.02
N ASP A 486 5.86 61.56 39.06
CA ASP A 486 6.84 60.85 38.24
C ASP A 486 7.31 61.73 37.08
N ILE A 487 8.57 62.13 37.08
CA ILE A 487 9.18 62.90 35.99
C ILE A 487 9.81 61.91 35.00
N SER A 488 9.13 61.70 33.87
CA SER A 488 9.54 60.76 32.83
C SER A 488 10.12 61.51 31.63
N VAL A 489 11.43 61.39 31.41
CA VAL A 489 12.12 61.93 30.24
C VAL A 489 12.31 60.85 29.18
N TRP A 490 11.91 61.18 27.95
CA TRP A 490 12.00 60.33 26.76
C TRP A 490 13.03 60.92 25.81
N PHE A 491 13.92 60.08 25.28
CA PHE A 491 15.02 60.51 24.40
C PHE A 491 15.36 59.42 23.38
N GLN A 492 16.12 59.80 22.35
CA GLN A 492 16.64 58.86 21.36
C GLN A 492 17.86 58.11 21.92
N ASN A 493 17.85 56.79 21.79
CA ASN A 493 18.90 55.90 22.28
C ASN A 493 19.28 54.88 21.21
N TYR A 494 20.51 54.40 21.24
CA TYR A 494 21.00 53.39 20.30
C TYR A 494 20.41 52.02 20.61
N ALA A 495 19.77 51.38 19.63
CA ALA A 495 19.01 50.14 19.84
C ALA A 495 19.85 48.97 20.35
N TYR A 496 21.13 48.89 19.98
CA TYR A 496 22.03 47.81 20.40
C TYR A 496 22.67 48.03 21.78
N GLY A 497 22.56 49.24 22.35
CA GLY A 497 23.32 49.62 23.55
C GLY A 497 22.54 50.52 24.51
N THR A 498 21.27 50.18 24.78
CA THR A 498 20.34 51.08 25.47
C THR A 498 20.71 51.36 26.93
N LEU A 499 21.20 50.34 27.65
CA LEU A 499 21.41 50.42 29.10
C LEU A 499 22.46 51.45 29.51
N LYS A 500 23.53 51.62 28.72
CA LYS A 500 24.64 52.52 29.06
C LYS A 500 24.18 53.98 29.13
N LEU A 501 23.57 54.48 28.06
CA LEU A 501 23.08 55.87 28.00
C LEU A 501 21.98 56.10 29.04
N LYS A 502 21.07 55.14 29.19
CA LYS A 502 19.99 55.18 30.17
C LYS A 502 20.52 55.32 31.59
N SER A 503 21.55 54.56 31.95
CA SER A 503 22.18 54.62 33.27
C SER A 503 22.84 55.98 33.52
N VAL A 504 23.57 56.52 32.55
CA VAL A 504 24.24 57.83 32.67
C VAL A 504 23.22 58.96 32.87
N ILE A 505 22.17 58.99 32.04
CA ILE A 505 21.11 60.01 32.16
C ILE A 505 20.37 59.87 33.50
N ALA A 506 20.05 58.64 33.92
CA ALA A 506 19.38 58.42 35.21
C ALA A 506 20.22 58.90 36.39
N GLN A 507 21.52 58.60 36.38
CA GLN A 507 22.44 59.04 37.41
C GLN A 507 22.54 60.57 37.47
N GLU A 508 22.79 61.25 36.35
CA GLU A 508 22.96 62.70 36.35
C GLU A 508 21.65 63.45 36.72
N ILE A 509 20.48 62.93 36.31
CA ILE A 509 19.20 63.51 36.73
C ILE A 509 19.06 63.44 38.26
N VAL A 510 19.34 62.28 38.85
CA VAL A 510 19.27 62.09 40.30
C VAL A 510 20.26 63.00 41.03
N GLU A 511 21.51 63.08 40.55
CA GLU A 511 22.52 63.97 41.13
C GLU A 511 22.10 65.44 41.07
N LYS A 512 21.57 65.91 39.94
CA LYS A 512 21.09 67.29 39.81
C LYS A 512 19.86 67.56 40.66
N PHE A 513 18.94 66.60 40.81
CA PHE A 513 17.79 66.77 41.69
C PHE A 513 18.21 66.88 43.16
N LEU A 514 19.19 66.08 43.60
CA LEU A 514 19.69 66.11 44.97
C LEU A 514 20.48 67.39 45.32
N ASN A 515 21.01 68.09 44.31
CA ASN A 515 21.71 69.36 44.50
C ASN A 515 20.77 70.58 44.63
N GLU A 516 19.46 70.40 44.42
CA GLU A 516 18.48 71.48 44.43
C GLU A 516 17.63 71.44 45.70
N ASP A 517 17.56 72.55 46.44
CA ASP A 517 16.87 72.61 47.74
C ASP A 517 15.33 72.45 47.63
N ASP A 518 14.76 72.69 46.45
CA ASP A 518 13.32 72.65 46.18
C ASP A 518 12.86 71.38 45.44
N ILE A 519 13.72 70.37 45.30
CA ILE A 519 13.41 69.10 44.64
C ILE A 519 13.80 67.93 45.55
N HIS A 520 12.81 67.13 45.94
CA HIS A 520 13.00 65.99 46.82
C HIS A 520 12.56 64.71 46.10
N ILE A 521 13.44 63.70 46.08
CA ILE A 521 13.12 62.39 45.49
C ILE A 521 12.12 61.67 46.40
N ALA A 522 11.03 61.17 45.81
CA ALA A 522 10.01 60.44 46.52
C ALA A 522 10.53 59.06 46.96
N TYR A 523 10.41 58.79 48.24
CA TYR A 523 10.52 57.47 48.84
C TYR A 523 9.12 56.98 49.26
N PRO A 524 8.93 55.68 49.54
CA PRO A 524 7.66 55.20 50.08
C PRO A 524 7.32 55.90 51.40
N ILE A 525 6.21 56.64 51.44
CA ILE A 525 5.75 57.34 52.65
C ILE A 525 4.48 56.66 53.14
N THR A 526 4.46 56.25 54.41
CA THR A 526 3.25 55.78 55.08
C THR A 526 2.83 56.79 56.13
N ARG A 527 1.67 57.42 55.93
CA ARG A 527 1.07 58.27 56.96
C ARG A 527 0.35 57.39 57.98
N ILE A 528 0.92 57.24 59.16
CA ILE A 528 0.26 56.59 60.29
C ILE A 528 -0.52 57.68 61.06
N VAL A 529 -1.84 57.62 61.00
CA VAL A 529 -2.70 58.45 61.85
C VAL A 529 -2.99 57.65 63.10
N TYR A 530 -2.34 58.01 64.21
CA TYR A 530 -2.68 57.46 65.52
C TYR A 530 -3.98 58.11 65.99
N ASP A 531 -5.11 57.45 65.74
CA ASP A 531 -6.34 57.81 66.41
C ASP A 531 -6.39 57.11 67.78
N LYS A 532 -6.66 57.87 68.85
CA LYS A 532 -6.98 57.29 70.17
C LYS A 532 -8.45 56.86 70.14
N ALA A 533 -8.77 55.89 69.29
CA ALA A 533 -10.08 55.28 69.21
C ALA A 533 -9.91 53.76 69.29
N ASN A 534 -10.13 53.23 70.49
CA ASN A 534 -9.94 51.83 70.84
C ASN A 534 -11.06 50.96 70.24
N GLY A 535 -11.13 50.78 68.92
CA GLY A 535 -11.87 49.69 68.25
C GLY A 535 -13.35 49.48 68.63
N LEU A 536 -13.97 50.41 69.35
CA LEU A 536 -15.35 50.42 69.83
C LEU A 536 -15.79 51.89 69.85
N GLY A 537 -16.99 52.15 69.34
CA GLY A 537 -17.45 53.46 68.90
C GLY A 537 -17.40 54.62 69.92
N GLU A 538 -17.42 55.81 69.31
CA GLU A 538 -17.58 57.18 69.82
C GLU A 538 -16.57 57.74 70.82
N ALA A 539 -15.79 58.73 70.36
CA ALA A 539 -15.56 59.94 71.12
C ALA A 539 -15.43 61.16 70.18
N GLN A 540 -16.08 62.25 70.60
CA GLN A 540 -16.41 63.48 69.90
C GLN A 540 -15.25 64.29 69.29
N ASP A 541 -15.56 64.84 68.11
CA ASP A 541 -15.22 66.17 67.57
C ASP A 541 -14.20 67.02 68.34
N THR A 542 -13.07 67.32 67.67
CA THR A 542 -12.49 68.67 67.56
C THR A 542 -11.39 68.67 66.48
N LEU A 543 -11.76 68.86 65.22
CA LEU A 543 -10.80 69.24 64.17
C LEU A 543 -10.71 70.77 64.09
N PRO A 544 -9.52 71.40 64.20
CA PRO A 544 -9.33 72.71 63.64
C PRO A 544 -9.12 72.57 62.12
N ARG A 545 -9.86 73.37 61.35
CA ARG A 545 -9.68 73.53 59.91
C ARG A 545 -8.27 74.08 59.64
N PHE A 546 -7.48 73.36 58.85
CA PHE A 546 -6.28 73.93 58.25
C PHE A 546 -6.67 74.83 57.07
N ASN A 547 -6.22 76.08 57.15
CA ASN A 547 -6.36 77.15 56.18
C ASN A 547 -5.21 77.06 55.16
N PRO A 548 -5.44 77.12 53.83
CA PRO A 548 -4.36 77.16 52.86
C PRO A 548 -3.85 78.61 52.73
N HIS A 549 -2.56 78.81 53.00
CA HIS A 549 -1.79 79.96 52.55
C HIS A 549 -0.71 79.49 51.60
#